data_AF-A0A6B3FH09-F1
#
_entry.id   AF-A0A6B3FH09-F1
#
_cell.length_a   1.000
_cell.length_b   1.000
_cell.length_c   1.000
_cell.angle_alpha   90.00
_cell.angle_beta   90.00
_cell.angle_gamma   90.00
#
_symmetry.space_group_name_H-M   'P 1'
#
loop_
_entity.id
_entity.type
_entity.pdbx_description
1 polymer ?
#
loop_
_entity_poly.entity_id
_entity_poly.type
_entity_poly.pdbx_seq_one_letter_code
_entity_poly.pdbx_strand_id
1 'polypeptide(L)'
;YAMGFRNPFRFSVDPADGTLYAADYGPDAGSDNAARGPAATVEWNIIKQPGFYGWPYCVGDNIPYRDYNYATGQSGPSFNCASPVNDSPNNTGITNLPAAKKADVWYGNGANGGKFPEMGDGGEA
;
A
#
# COMPACT_ATOMS: atom_id res chain seq x y z
N TYR A 1 3.99 12.56 -11.19
CA TYR A 1 2.92 12.29 -10.19
C TYR A 1 3.25 10.99 -9.49
N ALA A 2 2.92 10.84 -8.21
CA ALA A 2 2.94 9.55 -7.53
C ALA A 2 1.64 9.49 -6.72
N MET A 3 0.92 8.37 -6.80
CA MET A 3 -0.41 8.20 -6.21
C MET A 3 -0.53 6.81 -5.59
N GLY A 4 -1.58 6.59 -4.80
CA GLY A 4 -1.80 5.30 -4.13
C GLY A 4 -0.95 5.13 -2.88
N PHE A 5 -0.86 6.17 -2.07
CA PHE A 5 -0.28 6.14 -0.71
C PHE A 5 -1.41 6.25 0.30
N ARG A 6 -1.23 5.69 1.50
CA ARG A 6 -2.19 5.84 2.60
C ARG A 6 -1.97 7.14 3.36
N ASN A 7 -0.78 7.27 3.94
CA ASN A 7 -0.33 8.34 4.80
C ASN A 7 1.19 8.55 4.63
N PRO A 8 1.63 9.18 3.51
CA PRO A 8 3.04 9.44 3.25
C PRO A 8 3.54 10.55 4.18
N PHE A 9 3.98 10.15 5.38
CA PHE A 9 4.24 11.06 6.51
C PHE A 9 5.59 11.78 6.41
N ARG A 10 6.54 11.19 5.69
CA ARG A 10 7.87 11.76 5.49
C ARG A 10 8.35 11.50 4.08
N PHE A 11 8.89 12.54 3.45
CA PHE A 11 9.56 12.39 2.18
C PHE A 11 10.80 13.29 2.08
N SER A 12 11.71 12.92 1.17
CA SER A 12 12.82 13.74 0.72
C SER A 12 12.97 13.64 -0.79
N VAL A 13 13.64 14.63 -1.38
CA VAL A 13 13.99 14.64 -2.80
C VAL A 13 15.50 14.73 -2.91
N ASP A 14 16.10 13.81 -3.65
CA ASP A 14 17.53 13.87 -3.98
C ASP A 14 17.78 15.06 -4.92
N PRO A 15 18.62 16.04 -4.55
CA PRO A 15 18.91 17.17 -5.42
C PRO A 15 19.74 16.80 -6.67
N ALA A 16 20.40 15.64 -6.69
CA ALA A 16 21.25 15.23 -7.80
C ALA A 16 20.44 14.75 -9.00
N ASP A 17 19.37 13.97 -8.78
CA ASP A 17 18.58 13.35 -9.86
C ASP A 17 17.06 13.51 -9.71
N GLY A 18 16.59 14.14 -8.62
CA GLY A 18 15.17 14.35 -8.36
C GLY A 18 14.43 13.12 -7.84
N THR A 19 15.13 12.03 -7.49
CA THR A 19 14.51 10.84 -6.90
C THR A 19 13.80 11.22 -5.60
N LEU A 20 12.52 10.84 -5.49
CA LEU A 20 11.75 11.06 -4.27
C LEU A 20 11.77 9.80 -3.41
N TYR A 21 12.10 9.95 -2.14
CA TYR A 21 12.02 8.88 -1.14
C TYR A 21 10.85 9.18 -0.23
N ALA A 22 9.91 8.24 -0.08
CA ALA A 22 8.72 8.42 0.75
C ALA A 22 8.53 7.26 1.72
N ALA A 23 8.27 7.59 2.98
CA ALA A 23 7.82 6.65 3.99
C ALA A 23 6.28 6.78 4.15
N ASP A 24 5.57 5.66 4.13
CA ASP A 24 4.11 5.59 4.12
C ASP A 24 3.59 4.62 5.19
N TYR A 25 2.70 5.11 6.07
CA TYR A 25 2.06 4.28 7.09
C TYR A 25 0.86 3.53 6.52
N GLY A 26 0.91 2.20 6.54
CA GLY A 26 -0.24 1.33 6.30
C GLY A 26 -1.30 1.36 7.42
N PRO A 27 -2.36 0.54 7.31
CA PRO A 27 -3.52 0.60 8.19
C PRO A 27 -3.21 0.23 9.63
N ASP A 28 -4.09 0.59 10.57
CA ASP A 28 -3.88 0.36 12.01
C ASP A 28 -4.23 -1.08 12.44
N ALA A 29 -4.13 -2.04 11.52
CA ALA A 29 -4.52 -3.43 11.75
C ALA A 29 -3.43 -4.19 12.53
N GLY A 30 -3.74 -4.63 13.75
CA GLY A 30 -2.79 -5.34 14.61
C GLY A 30 -2.38 -6.74 14.11
N SER A 31 -3.17 -7.36 13.24
CA SER A 31 -2.91 -8.70 12.70
C SER A 31 -3.54 -8.91 11.32
N ASP A 32 -3.08 -9.95 10.62
CA ASP A 32 -3.67 -10.34 9.34
C ASP A 32 -5.10 -10.82 9.55
N ASN A 33 -5.96 -10.54 8.57
CA ASN A 33 -7.34 -11.01 8.59
C ASN A 33 -7.69 -11.59 7.22
N ALA A 34 -7.97 -12.89 7.16
CA ALA A 34 -8.29 -13.59 5.91
C ALA A 34 -9.48 -13.00 5.14
N ALA A 35 -10.41 -12.32 5.83
CA ALA A 35 -11.56 -11.64 5.25
C ALA A 35 -11.29 -10.17 4.86
N ARG A 36 -10.19 -9.55 5.31
CA ARG A 36 -9.90 -8.13 5.04
C ARG A 36 -8.58 -7.89 4.30
N GLY A 37 -7.53 -8.62 4.63
CA GLY A 37 -6.20 -8.47 4.05
C GLY A 37 -5.09 -8.48 5.11
N PRO A 38 -3.88 -8.04 4.73
CA PRO A 38 -2.73 -8.01 5.62
C PRO A 38 -2.87 -7.01 6.76
N ALA A 39 -2.09 -7.24 7.81
CA ALA A 39 -1.92 -6.34 8.94
C ALA A 39 -1.27 -5.00 8.54
N ALA A 40 -1.08 -4.12 9.53
CA ALA A 40 -0.33 -2.87 9.40
C ALA A 40 1.03 -3.12 8.74
N THR A 41 1.30 -2.40 7.65
CA THR A 41 2.57 -2.46 6.93
C THR A 41 3.05 -1.04 6.65
N VAL A 42 4.23 -0.69 7.13
CA VAL A 42 4.92 0.55 6.79
C VAL A 42 5.77 0.30 5.57
N GLU A 43 5.75 1.24 4.63
CA GLU A 43 6.49 1.14 3.39
C GLU A 43 7.51 2.27 3.25
N TRP A 44 8.64 1.95 2.64
CA TRP A 44 9.56 2.92 2.06
C TRP A 44 9.62 2.72 0.55
N ASN A 45 9.40 3.81 -0.18
CA ASN A 45 9.28 3.83 -1.63
C ASN A 45 10.34 4.76 -2.26
N ILE A 46 11.06 4.25 -3.26
CA ILE A 46 12.01 4.98 -4.10
C ILE A 46 11.33 5.33 -5.42
N ILE A 47 10.98 6.60 -5.56
CA ILE A 47 10.08 7.11 -6.58
C ILE A 47 10.89 7.84 -7.65
N LYS A 48 11.33 7.07 -8.65
CA LYS A 48 12.09 7.57 -9.81
C LYS A 48 11.23 7.94 -11.01
N GLN A 49 9.97 7.51 -11.01
CA GLN A 49 9.06 7.70 -12.14
C GLN A 49 7.61 7.68 -11.68
N PRO A 50 6.69 8.31 -12.42
CA PRO A 50 5.28 8.31 -12.05
C PRO A 50 4.67 6.92 -11.91
N GLY A 51 3.69 6.76 -11.01
CA GLY A 51 3.09 5.46 -10.77
C GLY A 51 2.01 5.41 -9.69
N PHE A 52 1.43 4.22 -9.59
CA PHE A 52 0.49 3.81 -8.54
C PHE A 52 1.21 2.92 -7.54
N TYR A 53 1.21 3.29 -6.26
CA TYR A 53 1.96 2.62 -5.19
C TYR A 53 1.05 1.74 -4.31
N GLY A 54 -0.09 1.31 -4.86
CA GLY A 54 -0.85 0.18 -4.32
C GLY A 54 -2.05 0.54 -3.45
N TRP A 55 -1.94 1.52 -2.55
CA TRP A 55 -3.01 1.81 -1.59
C TRP A 55 -4.29 2.34 -2.28
N PRO A 56 -5.51 1.92 -1.88
CA PRO A 56 -5.86 0.97 -0.81
C PRO A 56 -5.99 -0.49 -1.23
N TYR A 57 -5.51 -0.86 -2.42
CA TYR A 57 -5.74 -2.18 -3.00
C TYR A 57 -4.66 -3.19 -2.59
N CYS A 58 -3.40 -2.74 -2.54
CA CYS A 58 -2.24 -3.59 -2.31
C CYS A 58 -1.19 -2.86 -1.45
N VAL A 59 -0.33 -3.64 -0.79
CA VAL A 59 0.74 -3.15 0.10
C VAL A 59 1.98 -4.05 0.03
N GLY A 60 3.14 -3.57 0.46
CA GLY A 60 4.42 -4.27 0.51
C GLY A 60 4.82 -4.83 -0.85
N ASP A 61 5.02 -6.15 -0.92
CA ASP A 61 5.31 -6.89 -2.16
C ASP A 61 4.06 -7.13 -3.02
N ASN A 62 3.25 -6.09 -3.22
CA ASN A 62 1.94 -6.16 -3.91
C ASN A 62 0.99 -7.22 -3.30
N ILE A 63 0.97 -7.32 -1.97
CA ILE A 63 0.05 -8.19 -1.23
C ILE A 63 -1.35 -7.55 -1.26
N PRO A 64 -2.38 -8.25 -1.78
CA PRO A 64 -3.70 -7.65 -1.98
C PRO A 64 -4.55 -7.64 -0.70
N TYR A 65 -5.30 -6.56 -0.52
CA TYR A 65 -6.47 -6.54 0.37
C TYR A 65 -7.68 -7.25 -0.27
N ARG A 66 -8.72 -7.47 0.52
CA ARG A 66 -10.02 -7.97 0.06
C ARG A 66 -10.95 -6.82 -0.26
N ASP A 67 -11.71 -6.98 -1.34
CA ASP A 67 -12.79 -6.06 -1.69
C ASP A 67 -13.93 -6.19 -0.67
N TYR A 68 -13.88 -5.36 0.38
CA TYR A 68 -14.81 -5.42 1.48
C TYR A 68 -15.98 -4.45 1.26
N ASN A 69 -17.18 -5.00 1.17
CA ASN A 69 -18.39 -4.20 1.08
C ASN A 69 -18.79 -3.71 2.47
N TYR A 70 -18.55 -2.42 2.74
CA TYR A 70 -18.87 -1.80 4.03
C TYR A 70 -20.38 -1.67 4.32
N ALA A 71 -21.23 -1.69 3.29
CA ALA A 71 -22.69 -1.61 3.46
C ALA A 71 -23.29 -2.96 3.88
N THR A 72 -22.75 -4.07 3.38
CA THR A 72 -23.25 -5.43 3.67
C THR A 72 -22.39 -6.19 4.68
N GLY A 73 -21.18 -5.70 4.95
CA GLY A 73 -20.19 -6.37 5.78
C GLY A 73 -19.55 -7.60 5.14
N GLN A 74 -19.77 -7.83 3.84
CA GLN A 74 -19.29 -9.02 3.13
C GLN A 74 -17.93 -8.78 2.49
N SER A 75 -17.09 -9.82 2.52
CA SER A 75 -15.76 -9.81 1.91
C SER A 75 -15.81 -10.48 0.54
N GLY A 76 -15.39 -9.75 -0.49
CA GLY A 76 -15.29 -10.20 -1.85
C GLY A 76 -13.94 -10.87 -2.17
N PRO A 77 -13.59 -10.96 -3.46
CA PRO A 77 -12.29 -11.46 -3.90
C PRO A 77 -11.16 -10.53 -3.45
N SER A 78 -9.92 -11.03 -3.50
CA SER A 78 -8.73 -10.19 -3.37
C SER A 78 -8.61 -9.26 -4.57
N PHE A 79 -8.10 -8.05 -4.36
CA PHE A 79 -7.82 -7.13 -5.46
C PHE A 79 -6.75 -7.66 -6.41
N ASN A 80 -6.86 -7.29 -7.69
CA ASN A 80 -5.84 -7.59 -8.69
C ASN A 80 -4.80 -6.47 -8.74
N CYS A 81 -3.66 -6.65 -8.05
CA CYS A 81 -2.58 -5.65 -8.02
C CYS A 81 -1.99 -5.34 -9.39
N ALA A 82 -2.11 -6.24 -10.38
CA ALA A 82 -1.61 -6.00 -11.74
C ALA A 82 -2.55 -5.13 -12.58
N SER A 83 -3.83 -5.06 -12.23
CA SER A 83 -4.82 -4.20 -12.90
C SER A 83 -5.96 -3.85 -11.93
N PRO A 84 -5.70 -2.96 -10.95
CA PRO A 84 -6.73 -2.56 -10.00
C PRO A 84 -7.79 -1.68 -10.65
N VAL A 85 -9.02 -1.76 -10.16
CA VAL A 85 -10.15 -0.96 -10.65
C VAL A 85 -10.67 -0.10 -9.50
N ASN A 86 -10.73 1.22 -9.73
CA ASN A 86 -11.36 2.17 -8.84
C ASN A 86 -12.82 2.40 -9.23
N ASP A 87 -13.66 1.53 -8.70
CA ASP A 87 -15.12 1.52 -8.80
C ASP A 87 -15.81 2.28 -7.66
N SER A 88 -15.06 3.03 -6.85
CA SER A 88 -15.62 3.88 -5.80
C SER A 88 -16.70 4.78 -6.38
N PRO A 89 -17.87 4.89 -5.73
CA PRO A 89 -18.94 5.78 -6.19
C PRO A 89 -18.52 7.26 -6.16
N ASN A 90 -17.43 7.57 -5.46
CA ASN A 90 -16.85 8.92 -5.38
C ASN A 90 -15.72 9.15 -6.39
N ASN A 91 -15.38 8.16 -7.23
CA ASN A 91 -14.30 8.30 -8.19
C ASN A 91 -14.71 9.24 -9.33
N THR A 92 -13.98 10.34 -9.49
CA THR A 92 -14.08 11.27 -10.63
C THR A 92 -12.84 11.24 -11.51
N GLY A 93 -11.85 10.41 -11.17
CA GLY A 93 -10.59 10.25 -11.88
C GLY A 93 -10.57 9.00 -12.75
N ILE A 94 -9.38 8.42 -12.88
CA ILE A 94 -9.19 7.19 -13.67
C ILE A 94 -9.81 5.98 -12.96
N THR A 95 -10.54 5.16 -13.72
CA THR A 95 -11.15 3.93 -13.23
C THR A 95 -10.18 2.76 -13.28
N ASN A 96 -9.51 2.55 -14.42
CA ASN A 96 -8.53 1.49 -14.57
C ASN A 96 -7.17 2.01 -14.12
N LEU A 97 -6.70 1.54 -12.97
CA LEU A 97 -5.43 1.97 -12.39
C LEU A 97 -4.26 1.23 -13.06
N PRO A 98 -3.09 1.87 -13.17
CA PRO A 98 -1.86 1.17 -13.49
C PRO A 98 -1.59 0.03 -12.49
N ALA A 99 -0.78 -0.94 -12.90
CA ALA A 99 -0.28 -1.95 -11.98
C ALA A 99 0.36 -1.31 -10.73
N ALA A 100 0.07 -1.86 -9.56
CA ALA A 100 0.70 -1.45 -8.32
C ALA A 100 2.20 -1.70 -8.39
N LYS A 101 2.96 -0.66 -8.00
CA LYS A 101 4.39 -0.77 -7.76
C LYS A 101 4.57 -1.20 -6.31
N LYS A 102 5.32 -2.27 -6.12
CA LYS A 102 5.68 -2.75 -4.79
C LYS A 102 6.60 -1.76 -4.08
N ALA A 103 6.57 -1.80 -2.75
CA ALA A 103 7.52 -1.07 -1.92
C ALA A 103 8.96 -1.59 -2.08
N ASP A 104 9.93 -0.70 -1.90
CA ASP A 104 11.35 -1.05 -1.89
C ASP A 104 11.77 -1.70 -0.57
N VAL A 105 11.22 -1.20 0.54
CA VAL A 105 11.32 -1.79 1.88
C VAL A 105 9.95 -1.77 2.54
N TRP A 106 9.60 -2.82 3.27
CA TRP A 106 8.37 -2.83 4.07
C TRP A 106 8.56 -3.62 5.36
N TYR A 107 7.88 -3.21 6.42
CA TYR A 107 7.89 -3.88 7.71
C TYR A 107 6.58 -3.62 8.44
N GLY A 108 6.33 -4.33 9.54
CA GLY A 108 5.13 -4.11 10.33
C GLY A 108 4.62 -5.37 11.00
N ASN A 109 3.30 -5.48 11.10
CA ASN A 109 2.63 -6.58 11.77
C ASN A 109 2.38 -7.75 10.80
N GLY A 110 1.92 -8.88 11.35
CA GLY A 110 1.46 -10.02 10.56
C GLY A 110 2.58 -10.77 9.83
N ALA A 111 2.19 -11.69 8.95
CA ALA A 111 3.10 -12.61 8.29
C ALA A 111 4.10 -11.91 7.33
N ASN A 112 3.81 -10.68 6.93
CA ASN A 112 4.58 -9.96 5.92
C ASN A 112 5.55 -8.92 6.51
N GLY A 113 5.49 -8.66 7.82
CA GLY A 113 6.29 -7.63 8.49
C GLY A 113 7.77 -7.98 8.67
N GLY A 114 8.12 -9.26 8.71
CA GLY A 114 9.48 -9.73 9.00
C GLY A 114 10.43 -9.81 7.81
N LYS A 115 10.08 -9.24 6.63
CA LYS A 115 10.93 -9.34 5.44
C LYS A 115 12.28 -8.62 5.60
N PHE A 116 12.27 -7.48 6.28
CA PHE A 116 13.44 -6.63 6.53
C PHE A 116 13.64 -6.53 8.06
N PRO A 117 14.24 -7.56 8.68
CA PRO A 117 14.35 -7.64 10.14
C PRO A 117 15.13 -6.47 10.76
N GLU A 118 15.96 -5.78 9.98
CA GLU A 118 16.70 -4.57 10.40
C GLU A 118 15.77 -3.42 10.79
N MET A 119 14.52 -3.42 10.32
CA MET A 119 13.52 -2.40 10.64
C MET A 119 12.82 -2.63 11.98
N GLY A 120 13.00 -3.81 12.60
CA GLY A 120 12.33 -4.20 13.82
C GLY A 120 10.85 -4.56 13.63
N ASP A 121 10.13 -4.66 14.75
CA ASP A 121 8.72 -5.00 14.80
C ASP A 121 7.85 -3.76 15.04
N GLY A 122 6.57 -3.84 14.63
CA GLY A 122 5.56 -2.80 14.84
C GLY A 122 5.31 -1.95 13.60
N GLY A 123 4.04 -1.59 13.39
CA GLY A 123 3.58 -0.84 12.21
C GLY A 123 3.34 0.66 12.44
N GLU A 124 3.69 1.19 13.63
CA GLU A 124 3.14 2.46 14.15
C GLU A 124 4.21 3.50 14.54
N ALA A 125 5.45 3.39 14.04
CA ALA A 125 6.55 4.29 14.47
C ALA A 125 6.26 5.79 14.30
#